data_AF-A0A553F9S7-F1
#
_entry.id   AF-A0A553F9S7-F1
#
_cell.length_a   1.000
_cell.length_b   1.000
_cell.length_c   1.000
_cell.angle_alpha   90.00
_cell.angle_beta   90.00
_cell.angle_gamma   90.00
#
_symmetry.space_group_name_H-M   'P 1'
#
loop_
_entity.id
_entity.type
_entity.pdbx_description
1 polymer ?
#
loop_
_entity_poly.entity_id
_entity_poly.type
_entity_poly.pdbx_seq_one_letter_code
_entity_poly.pdbx_strand_id
1 'polypeptide(L)'
;MSSAILAKQYLQQGKYKQAEQVYRQLIEINKQDVNAIWGLGEVAYYLNSFKQAYNLFVRCLSIEPNQPTVYLSLANACIRLQKLDKAEQALKFAYQINTKSINTLIALAVFYCEQNQLDESQKYIEQLQVAEPLNIRAFALLVRMGRLCLGNKKDQTYLGSMLAKLTSKKSEISCENKALLLYGFAELNHKAKQYQQAFSYFYDANKLQRQQINFSVKDMQPYFNSLLSTFNKPLLDNSLATDVQPTLTPIFILGQPRSGSTLLEQMLLGNPLIASAGEMSLMAGSIADGIVGLTGEHFPHGCAKLTSQHRHKLAQYYLNQLQTIAPSSNYIIDKMPSNYQSIGLIKMLMPHAKVIHISRDHLDVNWSIFRNNFAEPEPYFCSLAEITEYQESYQKVMQHWNNLIPEFVYNVRYEELVENPQIELEKLFNFLNLELHAECMSFEGSSRYIGTLSDIQLRQGLQSKFQRQWQPYKQYLKPYWPELA
;
A
#
# COMPACT_ATOMS: atom_id res chain seq x y z
N MET A 1 -31.96 -18.07 -5.42
CA MET A 1 -30.81 -17.25 -5.85
C MET A 1 -29.78 -18.20 -6.43
N SER A 2 -29.30 -18.03 -7.67
CA SER A 2 -28.32 -18.98 -8.23
C SER A 2 -27.01 -18.93 -7.44
N SER A 3 -26.29 -20.05 -7.34
CA SER A 3 -25.03 -20.13 -6.60
C SER A 3 -24.00 -19.10 -7.09
N ALA A 4 -24.02 -18.75 -8.38
CA ALA A 4 -23.19 -17.69 -8.96
C ALA A 4 -23.53 -16.28 -8.43
N ILE A 5 -24.83 -15.95 -8.27
CA ILE A 5 -25.26 -14.67 -7.69
C ILE A 5 -24.86 -14.61 -6.22
N LEU A 6 -25.04 -15.70 -5.48
CA LEU A 6 -24.65 -15.79 -4.07
C LEU A 6 -23.14 -15.59 -3.89
N ALA A 7 -22.31 -16.26 -4.70
CA ALA A 7 -20.85 -16.11 -4.65
C ALA A 7 -20.42 -14.65 -4.91
N LYS A 8 -21.02 -14.01 -5.93
CA LYS A 8 -20.76 -12.60 -6.26
C LYS A 8 -21.19 -11.68 -5.12
N GLN A 9 -22.31 -11.96 -4.47
CA GLN A 9 -22.78 -11.18 -3.33
C GLN A 9 -21.83 -11.31 -2.13
N TYR A 10 -21.33 -12.52 -1.84
CA TYR A 10 -20.32 -12.70 -0.80
C TYR A 10 -19.02 -11.94 -1.11
N LEU A 11 -18.57 -11.97 -2.37
CA LEU A 11 -17.40 -11.23 -2.80
C LEU A 11 -17.59 -9.71 -2.59
N GLN A 12 -18.74 -9.16 -3.00
CA GLN A 12 -19.08 -7.74 -2.81
C GLN A 12 -19.21 -7.34 -1.33
N GLN A 13 -19.57 -8.27 -0.46
CA GLN A 13 -19.65 -8.06 0.99
C GLN A 13 -18.30 -8.27 1.71
N GLY A 14 -17.22 -8.55 0.98
CA GLY A 14 -15.91 -8.86 1.58
C GLY A 14 -15.85 -10.23 2.27
N LYS A 15 -16.86 -11.09 2.09
CA LYS A 15 -16.93 -12.43 2.70
C LYS A 15 -16.17 -13.44 1.85
N TYR A 16 -14.87 -13.20 1.68
CA TYR A 16 -14.02 -13.90 0.72
C TYR A 16 -13.97 -15.43 0.93
N LYS A 17 -13.90 -15.90 2.17
CA LYS A 17 -13.90 -17.36 2.47
C LYS A 17 -15.19 -18.05 2.02
N GLN A 18 -16.35 -17.39 2.21
CA GLN A 18 -17.64 -17.92 1.76
C GLN A 18 -17.75 -17.86 0.24
N ALA A 19 -17.31 -16.78 -0.38
CA ALA A 19 -17.26 -16.66 -1.84
C ALA A 19 -16.36 -17.77 -2.45
N GLU A 20 -15.20 -18.03 -1.85
CA GLU A 20 -14.26 -19.07 -2.29
C GLU A 20 -14.92 -20.44 -2.34
N GLN A 21 -15.62 -20.83 -1.27
CA GLN A 21 -16.31 -22.12 -1.17
C GLN A 21 -17.33 -22.29 -2.29
N VAL A 22 -18.16 -21.26 -2.53
CA VAL A 22 -19.20 -21.34 -3.57
C VAL A 22 -18.59 -21.36 -4.97
N TYR A 23 -17.55 -20.55 -5.24
CA TYR A 23 -16.86 -20.60 -6.54
C TYR A 23 -16.18 -21.95 -6.80
N ARG A 24 -15.58 -22.57 -5.78
CA ARG A 24 -15.00 -23.92 -5.91
C ARG A 24 -16.04 -24.97 -6.27
N GLN A 25 -17.22 -24.94 -5.64
CA GLN A 25 -18.33 -25.84 -5.97
C GLN A 25 -18.82 -25.63 -7.40
N LEU A 26 -18.92 -24.38 -7.87
CA LEU A 26 -19.29 -24.08 -9.26
C LEU A 26 -18.28 -24.66 -10.26
N ILE A 27 -16.98 -24.58 -9.95
CA ILE A 27 -15.90 -25.13 -10.79
C ILE A 27 -15.88 -26.67 -10.76
N GLU A 28 -16.31 -27.31 -9.67
CA GLU A 28 -16.48 -28.77 -9.61
C GLU A 28 -17.59 -29.24 -10.55
N ILE A 29 -18.70 -28.49 -10.62
CA ILE A 29 -19.81 -28.77 -11.53
C ILE A 29 -19.41 -28.52 -12.99
N ASN A 30 -18.77 -27.38 -13.27
CA ASN A 30 -18.24 -27.05 -14.59
C ASN A 30 -16.81 -26.54 -14.52
N LYS A 31 -15.86 -27.41 -14.88
CA LYS A 31 -14.41 -27.10 -14.86
C LYS A 31 -13.99 -26.03 -15.86
N GLN A 32 -14.85 -25.61 -16.78
CA GLN A 32 -14.56 -24.57 -17.76
C GLN A 32 -15.43 -23.31 -17.59
N ASP A 33 -16.16 -23.17 -16.48
CA ASP A 33 -16.92 -21.95 -16.19
C ASP A 33 -15.98 -20.76 -15.93
N VAL A 34 -15.77 -19.94 -16.97
CA VAL A 34 -14.89 -18.76 -16.93
C VAL A 34 -15.32 -17.75 -15.87
N ASN A 35 -16.62 -17.58 -15.62
CA ASN A 35 -17.11 -16.64 -14.61
C ASN A 35 -16.80 -17.14 -13.20
N ALA A 36 -16.95 -18.44 -12.95
CA ALA A 36 -16.61 -19.03 -11.65
C ALA A 36 -15.09 -19.03 -11.40
N ILE A 37 -14.28 -19.33 -12.43
CA ILE A 37 -12.80 -19.30 -12.34
C ILE A 37 -12.33 -17.86 -12.12
N TRP A 38 -12.89 -16.88 -12.84
CA TRP A 38 -12.57 -15.47 -12.65
C TRP A 38 -12.96 -14.99 -11.26
N GLY A 39 -14.16 -15.33 -10.79
CA GLY A 39 -14.61 -15.03 -9.43
C GLY A 39 -13.70 -15.63 -8.34
N LEU A 40 -13.22 -16.86 -8.52
CA LEU A 40 -12.21 -17.46 -7.63
C LEU A 40 -10.86 -16.71 -7.71
N GLY A 41 -10.49 -16.23 -8.90
CA GLY A 41 -9.31 -15.41 -9.11
C GLY A 41 -9.39 -14.07 -8.39
N GLU A 42 -10.55 -13.39 -8.45
CA GLU A 42 -10.82 -12.16 -7.70
C GLU A 42 -10.75 -12.41 -6.19
N VAL A 43 -11.37 -13.50 -5.69
CA VAL A 43 -11.25 -13.90 -4.28
C VAL A 43 -9.78 -14.09 -3.90
N ALA A 44 -9.00 -14.82 -4.71
CA ALA A 44 -7.57 -15.00 -4.47
C ALA A 44 -6.81 -13.66 -4.47
N TYR A 45 -7.17 -12.72 -5.34
CA TYR A 45 -6.58 -11.38 -5.39
C TYR A 45 -6.85 -10.59 -4.10
N TYR A 46 -8.11 -10.55 -3.64
CA TYR A 46 -8.49 -9.88 -2.39
C TYR A 46 -7.90 -10.53 -1.14
N LEU A 47 -7.67 -11.85 -1.18
CA LEU A 47 -6.92 -12.58 -0.16
C LEU A 47 -5.39 -12.44 -0.31
N ASN A 48 -4.93 -11.51 -1.14
CA ASN A 48 -3.52 -11.24 -1.44
C ASN A 48 -2.71 -12.45 -1.98
N SER A 49 -3.40 -13.49 -2.45
CA SER A 49 -2.82 -14.67 -3.07
C SER A 49 -2.57 -14.43 -4.57
N PHE A 50 -1.78 -13.41 -4.91
CA PHE A 50 -1.64 -12.88 -6.27
C PHE A 50 -1.13 -13.91 -7.29
N LYS A 51 -0.26 -14.83 -6.88
CA LYS A 51 0.22 -15.91 -7.76
C LYS A 51 -0.91 -16.86 -8.16
N GLN A 52 -1.79 -17.17 -7.21
CA GLN A 52 -2.97 -17.98 -7.48
C GLN A 52 -3.97 -17.22 -8.36
N ALA A 53 -4.22 -15.94 -8.07
CA ALA A 53 -5.06 -15.07 -8.88
C ALA A 53 -4.55 -15.01 -10.34
N TYR A 54 -3.26 -14.76 -10.54
CA TYR A 54 -2.59 -14.79 -11.84
C TYR A 54 -2.86 -16.11 -12.59
N ASN A 55 -2.64 -17.26 -11.94
CA ASN A 55 -2.84 -18.56 -12.58
C ASN A 55 -4.31 -18.79 -12.97
N LEU A 56 -5.25 -18.35 -12.13
CA LEU A 56 -6.69 -18.45 -12.41
C LEU A 56 -7.09 -17.55 -13.58
N PHE A 57 -6.59 -16.32 -13.65
CA PHE A 57 -6.87 -15.41 -14.76
C PHE A 57 -6.25 -15.89 -16.08
N VAL A 58 -5.03 -16.43 -16.05
CA VAL A 58 -4.42 -17.08 -17.23
C VAL A 58 -5.28 -18.25 -17.70
N ARG A 59 -5.83 -19.06 -16.77
CA ARG A 59 -6.74 -20.15 -17.11
C ARG A 59 -8.02 -19.63 -17.76
N CYS A 60 -8.64 -18.55 -17.25
CA CYS A 60 -9.78 -17.91 -17.90
C CYS A 60 -9.48 -17.56 -19.36
N LEU A 61 -8.34 -16.90 -19.61
CA LEU A 61 -7.94 -16.46 -20.95
C LEU A 61 -7.56 -17.62 -21.88
N SER A 62 -7.14 -18.77 -21.34
CA SER A 62 -6.92 -19.98 -22.15
C SER A 62 -8.21 -20.63 -22.66
N ILE A 63 -9.34 -20.36 -21.98
CA ILE A 63 -10.68 -20.86 -22.36
C ILE A 63 -11.38 -19.82 -23.25
N GLU A 64 -11.40 -18.56 -22.81
CA GLU A 64 -11.99 -17.43 -23.53
C GLU A 64 -10.98 -16.28 -23.66
N PRO A 65 -10.24 -16.19 -24.80
CA PRO A 65 -9.17 -15.22 -24.97
C PRO A 65 -9.62 -13.76 -25.11
N ASN A 66 -10.90 -13.50 -25.41
CA ASN A 66 -11.42 -12.18 -25.77
C ASN A 66 -12.22 -11.52 -24.63
N GLN A 67 -11.65 -11.50 -23.42
CA GLN A 67 -12.32 -11.02 -22.21
C GLN A 67 -11.58 -9.84 -21.58
N PRO A 68 -11.92 -8.58 -21.91
CA PRO A 68 -11.23 -7.38 -21.40
C PRO A 68 -11.15 -7.33 -19.87
N THR A 69 -12.24 -7.66 -19.18
CA THR A 69 -12.31 -7.64 -17.71
C THR A 69 -11.27 -8.58 -17.08
N VAL A 70 -11.05 -9.76 -17.69
CA VAL A 70 -10.07 -10.73 -17.19
C VAL A 70 -8.64 -10.23 -17.41
N TYR A 71 -8.36 -9.57 -18.54
CA TYR A 71 -7.06 -8.92 -18.76
C TYR A 71 -6.79 -7.79 -17.76
N LEU A 72 -7.80 -7.01 -17.37
CA LEU A 72 -7.64 -6.00 -16.32
C LEU A 72 -7.32 -6.65 -14.96
N SER A 73 -8.02 -7.72 -14.58
CA SER A 73 -7.71 -8.48 -13.37
C SER A 73 -6.31 -9.12 -13.42
N LEU A 74 -5.90 -9.64 -14.57
CA LEU A 74 -4.55 -10.15 -14.80
C LEU A 74 -3.49 -9.06 -14.64
N ALA A 75 -3.73 -7.87 -15.20
CA ALA A 75 -2.84 -6.73 -15.05
C ALA A 75 -2.65 -6.35 -13.57
N ASN A 76 -3.75 -6.27 -12.81
CA ASN A 76 -3.69 -6.00 -11.37
C ASN A 76 -2.86 -7.06 -10.62
N ALA A 77 -3.07 -8.35 -10.91
CA ALA A 77 -2.26 -9.42 -10.32
C ALA A 77 -0.77 -9.31 -10.71
N CYS A 78 -0.47 -8.96 -11.96
CA CYS A 78 0.90 -8.73 -12.43
C CYS A 78 1.58 -7.54 -11.72
N ILE A 79 0.87 -6.43 -11.51
CA ILE A 79 1.37 -5.26 -10.77
C ILE A 79 1.73 -5.67 -9.34
N ARG A 80 0.83 -6.40 -8.65
CA ARG A 80 1.10 -6.89 -7.28
C ARG A 80 2.25 -7.90 -7.21
N LEU A 81 2.54 -8.60 -8.31
CA LEU A 81 3.68 -9.51 -8.45
C LEU A 81 4.96 -8.83 -8.97
N GLN A 82 4.98 -7.50 -9.12
CA GLN A 82 6.09 -6.74 -9.69
C GLN A 82 6.47 -7.15 -11.13
N LYS A 83 5.53 -7.74 -11.88
CA LYS A 83 5.70 -8.15 -13.29
C LYS A 83 5.14 -7.07 -14.23
N LEU A 84 5.76 -5.90 -14.22
CA LEU A 84 5.23 -4.69 -14.86
C LEU A 84 5.09 -4.84 -16.38
N ASP A 85 6.06 -5.48 -17.05
CA ASP A 85 5.97 -5.75 -18.50
C ASP A 85 4.74 -6.58 -18.86
N LYS A 86 4.42 -7.59 -18.03
CA LYS A 86 3.23 -8.43 -18.23
C LYS A 86 1.95 -7.69 -17.91
N ALA A 87 1.98 -6.78 -16.93
CA ALA A 87 0.84 -5.92 -16.62
C ALA A 87 0.52 -5.01 -17.82
N GLU A 88 1.52 -4.34 -18.38
CA GLU A 88 1.36 -3.48 -19.55
C GLU A 88 0.81 -4.25 -20.76
N GLN A 89 1.35 -5.43 -21.03
CA GLN A 89 0.86 -6.30 -22.10
C GLN A 89 -0.62 -6.65 -21.92
N ALA A 90 -1.02 -7.07 -20.71
CA ALA A 90 -2.41 -7.40 -20.41
C ALA A 90 -3.34 -6.18 -20.60
N LEU A 91 -2.94 -5.00 -20.13
CA LEU A 91 -3.71 -3.75 -20.33
C LEU A 91 -3.83 -3.38 -21.81
N LYS A 92 -2.76 -3.53 -22.60
CA LYS A 92 -2.78 -3.27 -24.05
C LYS A 92 -3.69 -4.25 -24.79
N PHE A 93 -3.71 -5.53 -24.41
CA PHE A 93 -4.67 -6.50 -24.96
C PHE A 93 -6.11 -6.14 -24.64
N ALA A 94 -6.42 -5.76 -23.38
CA ALA A 94 -7.75 -5.29 -23.01
C ALA A 94 -8.19 -4.08 -23.88
N TYR A 95 -7.26 -3.17 -24.16
CA TYR A 95 -7.50 -1.98 -24.98
C TYR A 95 -7.73 -2.30 -26.46
N GLN A 96 -6.98 -3.25 -27.02
CA GLN A 96 -7.17 -3.68 -28.41
C GLN A 96 -8.56 -4.30 -28.65
N ILE A 97 -9.10 -5.01 -27.65
CA ILE A 97 -10.43 -5.60 -27.73
C ILE A 97 -11.52 -4.52 -27.75
N ASN A 98 -11.40 -3.50 -26.92
CA ASN A 98 -12.33 -2.37 -26.90
C ASN A 98 -11.63 -1.06 -26.52
N THR A 99 -11.29 -0.28 -27.55
CA THR A 99 -10.55 0.99 -27.42
C THR A 99 -11.34 2.09 -26.72
N LYS A 100 -12.67 1.95 -26.60
CA LYS A 100 -13.56 2.92 -25.93
C LYS A 100 -13.97 2.47 -24.52
N SER A 101 -13.42 1.36 -24.02
CA SER A 101 -13.74 0.86 -22.69
C SER A 101 -13.23 1.82 -21.61
N ILE A 102 -14.15 2.49 -20.91
CA ILE A 102 -13.85 3.43 -19.81
C ILE A 102 -12.93 2.80 -18.76
N ASN A 103 -13.24 1.58 -18.31
CA ASN A 103 -12.45 0.88 -17.31
C ASN A 103 -11.01 0.61 -17.79
N THR A 104 -10.84 0.31 -19.06
CA THR A 104 -9.53 0.02 -19.64
C THR A 104 -8.70 1.30 -19.82
N LEU A 105 -9.32 2.38 -20.30
CA LEU A 105 -8.69 3.69 -20.40
C LEU A 105 -8.22 4.20 -19.03
N ILE A 106 -9.06 4.03 -18.00
CA ILE A 106 -8.69 4.36 -16.61
C ILE A 106 -7.51 3.51 -16.15
N ALA A 107 -7.54 2.19 -16.37
CA ALA A 107 -6.46 1.29 -15.92
C ALA A 107 -5.12 1.62 -16.58
N LEU A 108 -5.10 1.91 -17.89
CA LEU A 108 -3.91 2.34 -18.61
C LEU A 108 -3.39 3.70 -18.12
N ALA A 109 -4.30 4.68 -17.94
CA ALA A 109 -3.92 5.99 -17.42
C ALA A 109 -3.32 5.90 -16.02
N VAL A 110 -3.93 5.13 -15.12
CA VAL A 110 -3.39 4.87 -13.77
C VAL A 110 -2.03 4.19 -13.85
N PHE A 111 -1.91 3.10 -14.61
CA PHE A 111 -0.66 2.36 -14.77
C PHE A 111 0.48 3.28 -15.23
N TYR A 112 0.30 3.99 -16.35
CA TYR A 112 1.34 4.88 -16.87
C TYR A 112 1.63 6.06 -15.94
N CYS A 113 0.63 6.59 -15.23
CA CYS A 113 0.84 7.63 -14.23
C CYS A 113 1.76 7.13 -13.08
N GLU A 114 1.55 5.91 -12.60
CA GLU A 114 2.38 5.29 -11.56
C GLU A 114 3.80 4.99 -12.08
N GLN A 115 3.92 4.52 -13.33
CA GLN A 115 5.20 4.35 -14.02
C GLN A 115 5.95 5.67 -14.34
N ASN A 116 5.41 6.84 -14.00
CA ASN A 116 5.92 8.16 -14.40
C ASN A 116 5.87 8.48 -15.90
N GLN A 117 5.19 7.66 -16.69
CA GLN A 117 5.04 7.88 -18.12
C GLN A 117 3.85 8.82 -18.35
N LEU A 118 4.01 10.07 -17.89
CA LEU A 118 2.92 11.05 -17.80
C LEU A 118 2.30 11.40 -19.15
N ASP A 119 3.10 11.38 -20.23
CA ASP A 119 2.61 11.65 -21.57
C ASP A 119 1.78 10.48 -22.13
N GLU A 120 2.17 9.23 -21.84
CA GLU A 120 1.33 8.07 -22.18
C GLU A 120 0.04 8.07 -21.37
N SER A 121 0.11 8.36 -20.07
CA SER A 121 -1.06 8.54 -19.21
C SER A 121 -2.02 9.59 -19.78
N GLN A 122 -1.49 10.75 -20.20
CA GLN A 122 -2.26 11.84 -20.78
C GLN A 122 -3.03 11.40 -22.04
N LYS A 123 -2.43 10.61 -22.94
CA LYS A 123 -3.10 10.10 -24.15
C LYS A 123 -4.36 9.29 -23.84
N TYR A 124 -4.32 8.45 -22.82
CA TYR A 124 -5.49 7.65 -22.42
C TYR A 124 -6.53 8.48 -21.65
N ILE A 125 -6.10 9.49 -20.89
CA ILE A 125 -7.00 10.45 -20.24
C ILE A 125 -7.77 11.26 -21.28
N GLU A 126 -7.13 11.70 -22.37
CA GLU A 126 -7.80 12.44 -23.44
C GLU A 126 -8.89 11.62 -24.13
N GLN A 127 -8.61 10.34 -24.44
CA GLN A 127 -9.61 9.42 -24.95
C GLN A 127 -10.76 9.19 -23.95
N LEU A 128 -10.44 9.09 -22.66
CA LEU A 128 -11.43 8.96 -21.59
C LEU A 128 -12.31 10.19 -21.48
N GLN A 129 -11.77 11.40 -21.62
CA GLN A 129 -12.53 12.65 -21.61
C GLN A 129 -13.42 12.82 -22.84
N VAL A 130 -13.06 12.25 -23.99
CA VAL A 130 -13.97 12.21 -25.15
C VAL A 130 -15.18 11.30 -24.86
N ALA A 131 -14.95 10.15 -24.23
CA ALA A 131 -16.02 9.19 -23.94
C ALA A 131 -16.89 9.60 -22.74
N GLU A 132 -16.28 10.17 -21.70
CA GLU A 132 -16.94 10.65 -20.49
C GLU A 132 -16.27 11.95 -19.99
N PRO A 133 -16.70 13.14 -20.48
CA PRO A 133 -16.04 14.42 -20.21
C PRO A 133 -15.87 14.76 -18.73
N LEU A 134 -16.84 14.40 -17.89
CA LEU A 134 -16.83 14.69 -16.45
C LEU A 134 -16.51 13.44 -15.61
N ASN A 135 -15.62 12.57 -16.11
CA ASN A 135 -15.15 11.41 -15.37
C ASN A 135 -14.28 11.83 -14.17
N ILE A 136 -14.64 11.35 -12.97
CA ILE A 136 -14.02 11.77 -11.71
C ILE A 136 -12.59 11.24 -11.57
N ARG A 137 -12.31 10.03 -12.07
CA ARG A 137 -10.95 9.45 -12.02
C ARG A 137 -10.00 10.18 -12.98
N ALA A 138 -10.48 10.56 -14.17
CA ALA A 138 -9.73 11.41 -15.09
C ALA A 138 -9.33 12.74 -14.43
N PHE A 139 -10.30 13.42 -13.79
CA PHE A 139 -10.05 14.64 -13.04
C PHE A 139 -8.98 14.45 -11.96
N ALA A 140 -9.11 13.41 -11.13
CA ALA A 140 -8.14 13.13 -10.07
C ALA A 140 -6.73 12.86 -10.61
N LEU A 141 -6.60 12.12 -11.72
CA LEU A 141 -5.32 11.89 -12.38
C LEU A 141 -4.71 13.19 -12.91
N LEU A 142 -5.50 14.05 -13.58
CA LEU A 142 -5.02 15.34 -14.06
C LEU A 142 -4.54 16.25 -12.92
N VAL A 143 -5.24 16.25 -11.78
CA VAL A 143 -4.80 16.99 -10.57
C VAL A 143 -3.48 16.42 -10.03
N ARG A 144 -3.38 15.07 -9.92
CA ARG A 144 -2.16 14.36 -9.48
C ARG A 144 -0.97 14.71 -10.38
N MET A 145 -1.16 14.66 -11.69
CA MET A 145 -0.15 14.99 -12.71
C MET A 145 0.16 16.49 -12.82
N GLY A 146 -0.57 17.35 -12.09
CA GLY A 146 -0.38 18.81 -12.16
C GLY A 146 -0.82 19.45 -13.47
N ARG A 147 -1.71 18.79 -14.24
CA ARG A 147 -2.24 19.28 -15.51
C ARG A 147 -3.43 20.24 -15.35
N LEU A 148 -3.92 20.45 -14.13
CA LEU A 148 -5.00 21.39 -13.80
C LEU A 148 -4.55 22.41 -12.75
N CYS A 149 -4.97 23.67 -12.92
CA CYS A 149 -4.68 24.76 -11.99
C CYS A 149 -5.86 25.73 -11.86
N LEU A 150 -6.24 26.11 -10.63
CA LEU A 150 -7.33 27.07 -10.37
C LEU A 150 -7.09 28.47 -11.01
N GLY A 151 -5.82 28.89 -11.12
CA GLY A 151 -5.45 30.18 -11.69
C GLY A 151 -5.40 30.21 -13.22
N ASN A 152 -5.48 29.06 -13.90
CA ASN A 152 -5.36 28.96 -15.34
C ASN A 152 -6.73 29.15 -16.01
N LYS A 153 -6.87 30.19 -16.85
CA LYS A 153 -8.12 30.49 -17.57
C LYS A 153 -8.61 29.34 -18.44
N LYS A 154 -7.71 28.52 -19.01
CA LYS A 154 -8.09 27.37 -19.84
C LYS A 154 -8.81 26.27 -19.05
N ASP A 155 -8.55 26.19 -17.74
CA ASP A 155 -9.09 25.12 -16.89
C ASP A 155 -10.42 25.54 -16.24
N GLN A 156 -10.73 26.84 -16.17
CA GLN A 156 -11.86 27.39 -15.42
C GLN A 156 -13.21 26.76 -15.79
N THR A 157 -13.49 26.59 -17.09
CA THR A 157 -14.74 25.98 -17.55
C THR A 157 -14.85 24.54 -17.06
N TYR A 158 -13.79 23.74 -17.24
CA TYR A 158 -13.77 22.34 -16.83
C TYR A 158 -13.89 22.18 -15.31
N LEU A 159 -13.11 22.98 -14.55
CA LEU A 159 -13.16 22.99 -13.10
C LEU A 159 -14.53 23.42 -12.57
N GLY A 160 -15.17 24.40 -13.22
CA GLY A 160 -16.54 24.83 -12.91
C GLY A 160 -17.55 23.70 -13.10
N SER A 161 -17.46 22.93 -14.19
CA SER A 161 -18.33 21.77 -14.42
C SER A 161 -18.10 20.65 -13.40
N MET A 162 -16.84 20.37 -13.02
CA MET A 162 -16.53 19.39 -11.97
C MET A 162 -17.03 19.84 -10.59
N LEU A 163 -16.96 21.13 -10.28
CA LEU A 163 -17.47 21.69 -9.03
C LEU A 163 -19.01 21.65 -8.97
N ALA A 164 -19.68 21.92 -10.10
CA ALA A 164 -21.12 21.74 -10.22
C ALA A 164 -21.52 20.26 -10.01
N LYS A 165 -20.72 19.31 -10.53
CA LYS A 165 -20.91 17.88 -10.28
C LYS A 165 -20.75 17.54 -8.79
N LEU A 166 -19.76 18.10 -8.10
CA LEU A 166 -19.57 17.88 -6.66
C LEU A 166 -20.74 18.41 -5.80
N THR A 167 -21.31 19.55 -6.18
CA THR A 167 -22.28 20.29 -5.35
C THR A 167 -23.74 20.00 -5.71
N SER A 168 -24.00 19.38 -6.85
CA SER A 168 -25.35 19.05 -7.30
C SER A 168 -26.04 18.05 -6.37
N LYS A 169 -27.24 18.40 -5.90
CA LYS A 169 -28.13 17.47 -5.18
C LYS A 169 -28.78 16.43 -6.10
N LYS A 170 -28.73 16.63 -7.42
CA LYS A 170 -29.36 15.75 -8.42
C LYS A 170 -28.43 14.65 -8.94
N SER A 171 -27.12 14.77 -8.73
CA SER A 171 -26.17 13.77 -9.20
C SER A 171 -26.02 12.65 -8.18
N GLU A 172 -26.37 11.43 -8.57
CA GLU A 172 -26.04 10.22 -7.83
C GLU A 172 -24.55 9.91 -7.98
N ILE A 173 -23.73 10.46 -7.09
CA ILE A 173 -22.30 10.17 -6.99
C ILE A 173 -22.10 9.28 -5.77
N SER A 174 -21.43 8.14 -5.94
CA SER A 174 -21.08 7.27 -4.82
C SER A 174 -20.20 8.00 -3.80
N CYS A 175 -20.20 7.54 -2.55
CA CYS A 175 -19.40 8.15 -1.48
C CYS A 175 -17.90 8.19 -1.83
N GLU A 176 -17.38 7.14 -2.45
CA GLU A 176 -15.97 7.02 -2.85
C GLU A 176 -15.62 8.03 -3.95
N ASN A 177 -16.48 8.16 -4.97
CA ASN A 177 -16.29 9.12 -6.04
C ASN A 177 -16.42 10.57 -5.54
N LYS A 178 -17.32 10.82 -4.59
CA LYS A 178 -17.45 12.14 -3.96
C LYS A 178 -16.21 12.49 -3.13
N ALA A 179 -15.69 11.55 -2.35
CA ALA A 179 -14.44 11.72 -1.61
C ALA A 179 -13.26 11.98 -2.56
N LEU A 180 -13.12 11.21 -3.64
CA LEU A 180 -12.07 11.39 -4.64
C LEU A 180 -12.12 12.78 -5.29
N LEU A 181 -13.32 13.27 -5.61
CA LEU A 181 -13.53 14.60 -6.16
C LEU A 181 -13.14 15.70 -5.15
N LEU A 182 -13.52 15.54 -3.87
CA LEU A 182 -13.14 16.44 -2.78
C LEU A 182 -11.62 16.49 -2.60
N TYR A 183 -10.93 15.35 -2.58
CA TYR A 183 -9.46 15.32 -2.53
C TYR A 183 -8.82 16.06 -3.71
N GLY A 184 -9.34 15.88 -4.93
CA GLY A 184 -8.84 16.60 -6.10
C GLY A 184 -8.99 18.12 -5.96
N PHE A 185 -10.14 18.60 -5.47
CA PHE A 185 -10.32 20.03 -5.17
C PHE A 185 -9.47 20.50 -4.00
N ALA A 186 -9.27 19.69 -2.97
CA ALA A 186 -8.40 20.01 -1.84
C ALA A 186 -6.95 20.24 -2.31
N GLU A 187 -6.44 19.35 -3.18
CA GLU A 187 -5.10 19.47 -3.75
C GLU A 187 -4.95 20.67 -4.69
N LEU A 188 -5.96 20.97 -5.51
CA LEU A 188 -5.98 22.19 -6.33
C LEU A 188 -5.89 23.46 -5.47
N ASN A 189 -6.69 23.54 -4.40
CA ASN A 189 -6.68 24.67 -3.46
C ASN A 189 -5.37 24.74 -2.68
N HIS A 190 -4.80 23.60 -2.28
CA HIS A 190 -3.50 23.53 -1.62
C HIS A 190 -2.39 24.10 -2.52
N LYS A 191 -2.32 23.66 -3.79
CA LYS A 191 -1.37 24.20 -4.78
C LYS A 191 -1.57 25.70 -5.04
N ALA A 192 -2.80 26.18 -5.00
CA ALA A 192 -3.14 27.60 -5.10
C ALA A 192 -2.92 28.39 -3.79
N LYS A 193 -2.40 27.75 -2.73
CA LYS A 193 -2.20 28.33 -1.38
C LYS A 193 -3.49 28.84 -0.72
N GLN A 194 -4.64 28.33 -1.13
CA GLN A 194 -5.95 28.60 -0.56
C GLN A 194 -6.23 27.63 0.60
N TYR A 195 -5.44 27.74 1.66
CA TYR A 195 -5.35 26.72 2.72
C TYR A 195 -6.65 26.47 3.49
N GLN A 196 -7.46 27.51 3.72
CA GLN A 196 -8.77 27.35 4.37
C GLN A 196 -9.70 26.43 3.57
N GLN A 197 -9.81 26.70 2.28
CA GLN A 197 -10.68 25.95 1.38
C GLN A 197 -10.13 24.54 1.15
N ALA A 198 -8.80 24.40 1.03
CA ALA A 198 -8.14 23.10 0.96
C ALA A 198 -8.44 22.24 2.19
N PHE A 199 -8.31 22.80 3.40
CA PHE A 199 -8.61 22.10 4.65
C PHE A 199 -10.06 21.64 4.69
N SER A 200 -11.01 22.52 4.33
CA SER A 200 -12.44 22.19 4.28
C SER A 200 -12.71 20.97 3.39
N TYR A 201 -12.13 20.94 2.18
CA TYR A 201 -12.28 19.81 1.27
C TYR A 201 -11.60 18.52 1.77
N PHE A 202 -10.39 18.61 2.34
CA PHE A 202 -9.77 17.43 2.98
C PHE A 202 -10.64 16.89 4.11
N TYR A 203 -11.17 17.77 4.96
CA TYR A 203 -12.00 17.39 6.08
C TYR A 203 -13.30 16.70 5.63
N ASP A 204 -14.00 17.26 4.65
CA ASP A 204 -15.22 16.68 4.11
C ASP A 204 -14.97 15.34 3.41
N ALA A 205 -13.86 15.20 2.68
CA ALA A 205 -13.48 13.93 2.04
C ALA A 205 -13.29 12.82 3.09
N ASN A 206 -12.49 13.11 4.12
CA ASN A 206 -12.19 12.19 5.20
C ASN A 206 -13.43 11.85 6.03
N LYS A 207 -14.32 12.83 6.28
CA LYS A 207 -15.59 12.59 6.97
C LYS A 207 -16.47 11.58 6.22
N LEU A 208 -16.54 11.67 4.89
CA LEU A 208 -17.29 10.71 4.06
C LEU A 208 -16.66 9.32 4.09
N GLN A 209 -15.33 9.21 4.12
CA GLN A 209 -14.66 7.92 4.26
C GLN A 209 -14.89 7.33 5.66
N ARG A 210 -14.77 8.14 6.70
CA ARG A 210 -14.97 7.70 8.10
C ARG A 210 -16.35 7.13 8.36
N GLN A 211 -17.38 7.66 7.68
CA GLN A 211 -18.77 7.16 7.76
C GLN A 211 -18.96 5.75 7.21
N GLN A 212 -18.04 5.28 6.35
CA GLN A 212 -18.09 3.93 5.79
C GLN A 212 -17.39 2.89 6.69
N ILE A 213 -16.72 3.34 7.76
CA ILE A 213 -15.96 2.48 8.66
C ILE A 213 -16.75 2.26 9.95
N ASN A 214 -17.02 0.99 10.27
CA ASN A 214 -17.88 0.59 11.38
C ASN A 214 -17.13 0.32 12.70
N PHE A 215 -15.84 0.64 12.78
CA PHE A 215 -15.02 0.52 13.98
C PHE A 215 -14.16 1.77 14.19
N SER A 216 -13.48 1.85 15.32
CA SER A 216 -12.64 2.98 15.76
C SER A 216 -11.23 2.54 16.12
N VAL A 217 -10.31 3.48 16.28
CA VAL A 217 -8.97 3.17 16.81
C VAL A 217 -9.04 2.57 18.21
N LYS A 218 -10.01 2.99 19.03
CA LYS A 218 -10.24 2.43 20.36
C LYS A 218 -10.50 0.93 20.33
N ASP A 219 -11.20 0.44 19.29
CA ASP A 219 -11.47 -1.00 19.11
C ASP A 219 -10.20 -1.80 18.76
N MET A 220 -9.12 -1.13 18.32
CA MET A 220 -7.81 -1.75 18.06
C MET A 220 -6.96 -1.89 19.34
N GLN A 221 -7.27 -1.17 20.42
CA GLN A 221 -6.46 -1.17 21.66
C GLN A 221 -6.26 -2.55 22.28
N PRO A 222 -7.29 -3.42 22.37
CA PRO A 222 -7.10 -4.78 22.90
C PRO A 222 -6.07 -5.58 22.11
N TYR A 223 -6.04 -5.41 20.78
CA TYR A 223 -5.05 -6.07 19.93
C TYR A 223 -3.63 -5.58 20.23
N PHE A 224 -3.39 -4.27 20.29
CA PHE A 224 -2.08 -3.73 20.65
C PHE A 224 -1.62 -4.20 22.04
N ASN A 225 -2.52 -4.19 23.03
CA ASN A 225 -2.20 -4.69 24.36
C ASN A 225 -1.84 -6.18 24.37
N SER A 226 -2.55 -7.00 23.59
CA SER A 226 -2.24 -8.44 23.45
C SER A 226 -0.89 -8.69 22.79
N LEU A 227 -0.49 -7.83 21.84
CA LEU A 227 0.80 -7.89 21.18
C LEU A 227 1.93 -7.60 22.19
N LEU A 228 1.78 -6.53 22.97
CA LEU A 228 2.75 -6.14 24.00
C LEU A 228 2.90 -7.18 25.12
N SER A 229 1.81 -7.86 25.50
CA SER A 229 1.85 -8.87 26.57
C SER A 229 2.36 -10.23 26.08
N THR A 230 2.04 -10.62 24.85
CA THR A 230 2.46 -11.90 24.26
C THR A 230 3.95 -11.94 24.01
N PHE A 231 4.49 -10.90 23.38
CA PHE A 231 5.92 -10.85 23.08
C PHE A 231 6.69 -10.30 24.27
N ASN A 232 7.42 -11.18 24.95
CA ASN A 232 8.24 -10.84 26.10
C ASN A 232 9.59 -11.55 26.00
N LYS A 233 10.50 -11.20 26.90
CA LYS A 233 11.87 -11.71 26.89
C LYS A 233 11.92 -13.25 26.96
N PRO A 234 11.19 -13.92 27.87
CA PRO A 234 11.13 -15.39 27.89
C PRO A 234 10.71 -16.03 26.56
N LEU A 235 9.72 -15.46 25.86
CA LEU A 235 9.29 -16.01 24.57
C LEU A 235 10.40 -15.90 23.53
N LEU A 236 11.04 -14.73 23.41
CA LEU A 236 12.06 -14.50 22.38
C LEU A 236 13.36 -15.27 22.65
N ASP A 237 13.81 -15.33 23.91
CA ASP A 237 15.03 -16.07 24.30
C ASP A 237 14.88 -17.58 24.01
N ASN A 238 13.70 -18.15 24.25
CA ASN A 238 13.39 -19.55 23.96
C ASN A 238 13.15 -19.85 22.46
N SER A 239 13.13 -18.81 21.62
CA SER A 239 12.77 -18.93 20.20
C SER A 239 13.97 -18.93 19.26
N LEU A 240 15.19 -18.76 19.76
CA LEU A 240 16.41 -18.75 18.95
C LEU A 240 16.56 -20.07 18.19
N ALA A 241 16.58 -19.98 16.85
CA ALA A 241 16.84 -21.10 15.97
C ALA A 241 18.35 -21.29 15.76
N THR A 242 18.75 -22.53 15.51
CA THR A 242 20.13 -23.01 15.35
C THR A 242 20.86 -22.44 14.13
N ASP A 243 22.19 -22.38 14.24
CA ASP A 243 23.19 -21.91 13.26
C ASP A 243 23.06 -22.55 11.87
N VAL A 244 22.11 -22.08 11.06
CA VAL A 244 22.11 -22.31 9.62
C VAL A 244 22.38 -20.96 8.96
N GLN A 245 23.51 -20.87 8.25
CA GLN A 245 23.81 -19.70 7.43
C GLN A 245 22.71 -19.56 6.35
N PRO A 246 21.92 -18.47 6.39
CA PRO A 246 20.83 -18.29 5.45
C PRO A 246 21.39 -17.93 4.07
N THR A 247 20.77 -18.46 3.00
CA THR A 247 21.10 -18.09 1.61
C THR A 247 20.44 -16.80 1.17
N LEU A 248 19.41 -16.34 1.89
CA LEU A 248 18.64 -15.13 1.63
C LEU A 248 18.49 -14.35 2.93
N THR A 249 18.74 -13.05 2.90
CA THR A 249 18.52 -12.11 4.01
C THR A 249 17.35 -11.19 3.67
N PRO A 250 16.17 -11.36 4.28
CA PRO A 250 15.07 -10.41 4.16
C PRO A 250 15.42 -9.07 4.82
N ILE A 251 15.10 -7.97 4.14
CA ILE A 251 15.20 -6.61 4.68
C ILE A 251 13.78 -6.08 4.87
N PHE A 252 13.35 -5.90 6.11
CA PHE A 252 12.06 -5.31 6.43
C PHE A 252 12.21 -3.79 6.55
N ILE A 253 11.46 -3.04 5.76
CA ILE A 253 11.33 -1.59 5.96
C ILE A 253 9.92 -1.31 6.48
N LEU A 254 9.84 -0.87 7.72
CA LEU A 254 8.58 -0.70 8.45
C LEU A 254 8.49 0.68 9.11
N GLY A 255 7.28 1.04 9.52
CA GLY A 255 7.00 2.30 10.18
C GLY A 255 5.54 2.72 10.01
N GLN A 256 5.24 4.00 10.14
CA GLN A 256 3.92 4.51 9.79
C GLN A 256 3.79 4.71 8.27
N PRO A 257 2.59 4.56 7.69
CA PRO A 257 2.34 5.06 6.35
C PRO A 257 2.80 6.52 6.23
N ARG A 258 3.41 6.88 5.09
CA ARG A 258 3.93 8.24 4.82
C ARG A 258 5.15 8.69 5.66
N SER A 259 5.81 7.81 6.42
CA SER A 259 7.05 8.14 7.15
C SER A 259 8.30 8.24 6.27
N GLY A 260 8.21 7.91 4.98
CA GLY A 260 9.34 7.96 4.04
C GLY A 260 9.95 6.61 3.68
N SER A 261 9.29 5.49 4.05
CA SER A 261 9.75 4.14 3.72
C SER A 261 10.01 3.89 2.23
N THR A 262 9.20 4.48 1.35
CA THR A 262 9.45 4.42 -0.10
C THR A 262 10.74 5.12 -0.52
N LEU A 263 11.09 6.27 0.10
CA LEU A 263 12.36 6.93 -0.20
C LEU A 263 13.53 5.99 0.13
N LEU A 264 13.49 5.44 1.33
CA LEU A 264 14.53 4.58 1.85
C LEU A 264 14.67 3.29 1.02
N GLU A 265 13.56 2.68 0.64
CA GLU A 265 13.54 1.54 -0.28
C GLU A 265 14.26 1.88 -1.60
N GLN A 266 13.94 3.03 -2.21
CA GLN A 266 14.55 3.44 -3.49
C GLN A 266 16.05 3.75 -3.35
N MET A 267 16.49 4.26 -2.20
CA MET A 267 17.91 4.43 -1.88
C MET A 267 18.62 3.07 -1.78
N LEU A 268 18.03 2.10 -1.07
CA LEU A 268 18.62 0.76 -0.93
C LEU A 268 18.68 0.01 -2.26
N LEU A 269 17.71 0.21 -3.16
CA LEU A 269 17.72 -0.32 -4.53
C LEU A 269 18.82 0.26 -5.42
N GLY A 270 19.61 1.22 -4.93
CA GLY A 270 20.88 1.60 -5.54
C GLY A 270 21.97 0.54 -5.43
N ASN A 271 21.89 -0.36 -4.45
CA ASN A 271 22.85 -1.44 -4.31
C ASN A 271 22.45 -2.65 -5.20
N PRO A 272 23.34 -3.16 -6.06
CA PRO A 272 23.02 -4.22 -7.03
C PRO A 272 22.68 -5.58 -6.39
N LEU A 273 23.01 -5.80 -5.11
CA LEU A 273 22.69 -7.03 -4.39
C LEU A 273 21.27 -7.03 -3.80
N ILE A 274 20.63 -5.85 -3.74
CA ILE A 274 19.33 -5.66 -3.12
C ILE A 274 18.23 -5.61 -4.19
N ALA A 275 17.24 -6.48 -4.06
CA ALA A 275 15.98 -6.38 -4.80
C ALA A 275 14.83 -5.99 -3.87
N SER A 276 13.70 -5.58 -4.43
CA SER A 276 12.47 -5.32 -3.67
C SER A 276 11.35 -6.25 -4.10
N ALA A 277 10.64 -6.77 -3.11
CA ALA A 277 9.35 -7.45 -3.27
C ALA A 277 8.15 -6.50 -3.10
N GLY A 278 8.40 -5.22 -2.80
CA GLY A 278 7.39 -4.19 -2.53
C GLY A 278 6.67 -4.41 -1.21
N GLU A 279 5.36 -4.12 -1.20
CA GLU A 279 4.48 -4.31 -0.05
C GLU A 279 3.91 -5.73 0.00
N MET A 280 4.43 -6.57 0.91
CA MET A 280 3.93 -7.92 1.12
C MET A 280 3.08 -8.03 2.38
N SER A 281 1.83 -8.49 2.24
CA SER A 281 0.94 -8.76 3.38
C SER A 281 1.12 -10.17 3.97
N LEU A 282 2.25 -10.83 3.74
CA LEU A 282 2.47 -12.22 4.15
C LEU A 282 2.37 -12.39 5.68
N MET A 283 2.94 -11.45 6.45
CA MET A 283 2.94 -11.52 7.93
C MET A 283 1.52 -11.48 8.50
N ALA A 284 0.73 -10.48 8.10
CA ALA A 284 -0.66 -10.31 8.53
C ALA A 284 -1.65 -11.27 7.82
N GLY A 285 -1.23 -11.90 6.72
CA GLY A 285 -2.03 -12.82 5.91
C GLY A 285 -1.64 -14.28 6.14
N SER A 286 -0.96 -14.88 5.17
CA SER A 286 -0.71 -16.33 5.13
C SER A 286 0.13 -16.86 6.28
N ILE A 287 1.04 -16.06 6.85
CA ILE A 287 1.78 -16.45 8.06
C ILE A 287 0.86 -16.46 9.28
N ALA A 288 0.04 -15.42 9.48
CA ALA A 288 -0.93 -15.37 10.57
C ALA A 288 -1.97 -16.51 10.48
N ASP A 289 -2.50 -16.79 9.28
CA ASP A 289 -3.37 -17.94 9.03
C ASP A 289 -2.65 -19.27 9.30
N GLY A 290 -1.36 -19.37 8.93
CA GLY A 290 -0.52 -20.52 9.23
C GLY A 290 -0.34 -20.75 10.73
N ILE A 291 -0.17 -19.69 11.53
CA ILE A 291 -0.10 -19.77 13.00
C ILE A 291 -1.41 -20.34 13.56
N VAL A 292 -2.56 -19.85 13.10
CA VAL A 292 -3.88 -20.39 13.50
C VAL A 292 -3.98 -21.87 13.15
N GLY A 293 -3.61 -22.26 11.93
CA GLY A 293 -3.68 -23.65 11.48
C GLY A 293 -2.76 -24.60 12.27
N LEU A 294 -1.62 -24.11 12.75
CA LEU A 294 -0.64 -24.91 13.49
C LEU A 294 -0.88 -24.96 15.00
N THR A 295 -1.52 -23.93 15.56
CA THR A 295 -1.61 -23.76 17.03
C THR A 295 -3.04 -23.68 17.56
N GLY A 296 -4.03 -23.51 16.68
CA GLY A 296 -5.43 -23.26 17.03
C GLY A 296 -5.71 -21.85 17.55
N GLU A 297 -4.70 -20.98 17.65
CA GLU A 297 -4.85 -19.62 18.16
C GLU A 297 -4.42 -18.55 17.16
N HIS A 298 -5.10 -17.41 17.22
CA HIS A 298 -4.80 -16.24 16.40
C HIS A 298 -3.51 -15.55 16.83
N PHE A 299 -2.88 -14.87 15.88
CA PHE A 299 -1.85 -13.88 16.17
C PHE A 299 -2.44 -12.78 17.10
N PRO A 300 -1.70 -12.31 18.12
CA PRO A 300 -0.32 -12.69 18.47
C PRO A 300 -0.22 -13.95 19.34
N HIS A 301 -1.25 -14.32 20.11
CA HIS A 301 -1.20 -15.38 21.14
C HIS A 301 -0.65 -16.73 20.63
N GLY A 302 -1.02 -17.14 19.41
CA GLY A 302 -0.52 -18.38 18.81
C GLY A 302 1.00 -18.44 18.66
N CYS A 303 1.69 -17.29 18.63
CA CYS A 303 3.16 -17.24 18.56
C CYS A 303 3.81 -17.92 19.78
N ALA A 304 3.20 -17.82 20.96
CA ALA A 304 3.71 -18.46 22.18
C ALA A 304 3.68 -20.00 22.12
N LYS A 305 2.91 -20.58 21.20
CA LYS A 305 2.76 -22.02 21.00
C LYS A 305 3.57 -22.58 19.83
N LEU A 306 4.33 -21.74 19.13
CA LEU A 306 5.12 -22.19 17.98
C LEU A 306 6.34 -23.00 18.43
N THR A 307 6.38 -24.28 18.04
CA THR A 307 7.56 -25.13 18.15
C THR A 307 8.65 -24.71 17.17
N SER A 308 9.88 -25.19 17.35
CA SER A 308 10.98 -24.97 16.40
C SER A 308 10.62 -25.42 14.99
N GLN A 309 9.93 -26.56 14.85
CA GLN A 309 9.45 -27.08 13.57
C GLN A 309 8.40 -26.16 12.91
N HIS A 310 7.46 -25.61 13.70
CA HIS A 310 6.49 -24.64 13.20
C HIS A 310 7.18 -23.38 12.67
N ARG A 311 8.12 -22.84 13.46
CA ARG A 311 8.89 -21.65 13.06
C ARG A 311 9.68 -21.88 11.78
N HIS A 312 10.37 -23.02 11.68
CA HIS A 312 11.12 -23.39 10.47
C HIS A 312 10.21 -23.46 9.23
N LYS A 313 9.05 -24.10 9.34
CA LYS A 313 8.09 -24.22 8.23
C LYS A 313 7.57 -22.85 7.78
N LEU A 314 7.19 -21.99 8.71
CA LEU A 314 6.70 -20.64 8.41
C LEU A 314 7.81 -19.75 7.80
N ALA A 315 9.03 -19.82 8.34
CA ALA A 315 10.19 -19.11 7.82
C ALA A 315 10.51 -19.53 6.38
N GLN A 316 10.59 -20.84 6.12
CA GLN A 316 10.82 -21.38 4.77
C GLN A 316 9.72 -20.94 3.79
N TYR A 317 8.46 -20.97 4.21
CA TYR A 317 7.37 -20.48 3.38
C TYR A 317 7.56 -19.01 3.01
N TYR A 318 7.87 -18.15 3.98
CA TYR A 318 8.10 -16.72 3.75
C TYR A 318 9.29 -16.48 2.79
N LEU A 319 10.44 -17.11 3.06
CA LEU A 319 11.64 -17.00 2.22
C LEU A 319 11.40 -17.47 0.78
N ASN A 320 10.65 -18.56 0.60
CA ASN A 320 10.27 -19.05 -0.74
C ASN A 320 9.37 -18.08 -1.51
N GLN A 321 8.51 -17.31 -0.82
CA GLN A 321 7.72 -16.27 -1.48
C GLN A 321 8.60 -15.12 -1.97
N LEU A 322 9.55 -14.66 -1.16
CA LEU A 322 10.52 -13.64 -1.57
C LEU A 322 11.37 -14.10 -2.75
N GLN A 323 11.94 -15.31 -2.68
CA GLN A 323 12.74 -15.88 -3.77
C GLN A 323 11.93 -16.08 -5.06
N THR A 324 10.60 -16.29 -4.97
CA THR A 324 9.75 -16.34 -6.17
C THR A 324 9.68 -14.99 -6.89
N ILE A 325 9.78 -13.88 -6.15
CA ILE A 325 9.70 -12.51 -6.69
C ILE A 325 11.07 -12.08 -7.24
N ALA A 326 12.13 -12.31 -6.47
CA ALA A 326 13.51 -12.01 -6.88
C ALA A 326 14.41 -13.26 -6.78
N PRO A 327 14.37 -14.18 -7.76
CA PRO A 327 15.05 -15.47 -7.68
C PRO A 327 16.58 -15.41 -7.60
N SER A 328 17.17 -14.32 -8.09
CA SER A 328 18.62 -14.17 -8.19
C SER A 328 19.23 -13.29 -7.10
N SER A 329 18.43 -12.82 -6.14
CA SER A 329 18.87 -11.86 -5.12
C SER A 329 19.01 -12.51 -3.75
N ASN A 330 20.11 -12.17 -3.07
CA ASN A 330 20.38 -12.64 -1.71
C ASN A 330 19.89 -11.66 -0.63
N TYR A 331 19.50 -10.44 -1.02
CA TYR A 331 18.88 -9.44 -0.16
C TYR A 331 17.59 -8.98 -0.83
N ILE A 332 16.46 -9.17 -0.15
CA ILE A 332 15.14 -8.84 -0.70
C ILE A 332 14.38 -8.00 0.32
N ILE A 333 13.96 -6.81 -0.11
CA ILE A 333 13.17 -5.88 0.69
C ILE A 333 11.70 -6.34 0.71
N ASP A 334 11.14 -6.49 1.91
CA ASP A 334 9.70 -6.40 2.17
C ASP A 334 9.43 -5.05 2.85
N LYS A 335 8.97 -4.09 2.06
CA LYS A 335 8.62 -2.76 2.54
C LYS A 335 7.12 -2.76 2.80
N MET A 336 6.72 -3.13 4.02
CA MET A 336 5.34 -3.07 4.48
C MET A 336 5.29 -2.32 5.81
N PRO A 337 4.76 -1.08 5.85
CA PRO A 337 4.77 -0.25 7.06
C PRO A 337 4.23 -0.99 8.30
N SER A 338 3.11 -1.70 8.14
CA SER A 338 2.42 -2.42 9.23
C SER A 338 3.18 -3.64 9.79
N ASN A 339 4.28 -4.07 9.17
CA ASN A 339 5.13 -5.15 9.71
C ASN A 339 5.76 -4.78 11.07
N TYR A 340 5.69 -3.52 11.51
CA TYR A 340 6.06 -3.11 12.88
C TYR A 340 5.31 -3.92 13.96
N GLN A 341 4.11 -4.41 13.65
CA GLN A 341 3.32 -5.27 14.54
C GLN A 341 3.89 -6.69 14.65
N SER A 342 4.69 -7.12 13.68
CA SER A 342 5.20 -8.50 13.56
C SER A 342 6.69 -8.62 13.89
N ILE A 343 7.35 -7.58 14.42
CA ILE A 343 8.82 -7.60 14.66
C ILE A 343 9.23 -8.78 15.55
N GLY A 344 8.50 -9.07 16.63
CA GLY A 344 8.77 -10.22 17.49
C GLY A 344 8.69 -11.55 16.72
N LEU A 345 7.67 -11.73 15.89
CA LEU A 345 7.53 -12.92 15.04
C LEU A 345 8.63 -12.99 13.99
N ILE A 346 8.98 -11.88 13.34
CA ILE A 346 10.10 -11.80 12.38
C ILE A 346 11.38 -12.29 13.04
N LYS A 347 11.69 -11.85 14.26
CA LYS A 347 12.88 -12.31 15.02
C LYS A 347 12.83 -13.82 15.29
N MET A 348 11.66 -14.34 15.68
CA MET A 348 11.46 -15.76 15.96
C MET A 348 11.61 -16.65 14.72
N LEU A 349 11.15 -16.18 13.55
CA LEU A 349 11.20 -16.94 12.30
C LEU A 349 12.56 -16.80 11.59
N MET A 350 13.11 -15.59 11.58
CA MET A 350 14.26 -15.20 10.76
C MET A 350 15.19 -14.30 11.58
N PRO A 351 15.97 -14.86 12.51
CA PRO A 351 16.82 -14.07 13.41
C PRO A 351 17.95 -13.31 12.70
N HIS A 352 18.25 -13.67 11.45
CA HIS A 352 19.21 -13.04 10.55
C HIS A 352 18.62 -11.91 9.68
N ALA A 353 17.29 -11.75 9.66
CA ALA A 353 16.65 -10.68 8.91
C ALA A 353 17.12 -9.31 9.41
N LYS A 354 17.13 -8.33 8.51
CA LYS A 354 17.45 -6.94 8.84
C LYS A 354 16.15 -6.16 8.95
N VAL A 355 15.88 -5.57 10.11
CA VAL A 355 14.67 -4.77 10.34
C VAL A 355 15.06 -3.30 10.45
N ILE A 356 14.51 -2.49 9.55
CA ILE A 356 14.71 -1.04 9.51
C ILE A 356 13.39 -0.36 9.81
N HIS A 357 13.36 0.37 10.92
CA HIS A 357 12.24 1.23 11.28
C HIS A 357 12.53 2.66 10.84
N ILE A 358 11.70 3.21 9.96
CA ILE A 358 11.77 4.63 9.57
C ILE A 358 10.63 5.43 10.20
N SER A 359 11.03 6.45 10.95
CA SER A 359 10.17 7.40 11.65
C SER A 359 10.30 8.80 11.06
N ARG A 360 9.30 9.64 11.30
CA ARG A 360 9.23 11.05 10.87
C ARG A 360 8.46 11.83 11.94
N ASP A 361 8.64 13.15 12.01
CA ASP A 361 7.84 14.04 12.86
C ASP A 361 6.35 13.71 12.76
N HIS A 362 5.72 13.46 13.91
CA HIS A 362 4.37 12.89 13.95
C HIS A 362 3.31 13.86 13.44
N LEU A 363 3.50 15.18 13.57
CA LEU A 363 2.58 16.15 12.98
C LEU A 363 2.63 16.10 11.45
N ASP A 364 3.83 15.99 10.86
CA ASP A 364 3.99 15.86 9.42
C ASP A 364 3.46 14.52 8.89
N VAL A 365 3.69 13.42 9.60
CA VAL A 365 3.12 12.10 9.24
C VAL A 365 1.61 12.14 9.33
N ASN A 366 1.05 12.63 10.44
CA ASN A 366 -0.39 12.66 10.66
C ASN A 366 -1.09 13.52 9.61
N TRP A 367 -0.54 14.70 9.31
CA TRP A 367 -1.06 15.55 8.25
C TRP A 367 -0.95 14.90 6.87
N SER A 368 0.17 14.24 6.58
CA SER A 368 0.39 13.53 5.32
C SER A 368 -0.59 12.37 5.15
N ILE A 369 -0.89 11.62 6.21
CA ILE A 369 -1.92 10.57 6.19
C ILE A 369 -3.29 11.21 5.91
N PHE A 370 -3.70 12.20 6.72
CA PHE A 370 -5.03 12.79 6.62
C PHE A 370 -5.32 13.43 5.24
N ARG A 371 -4.33 14.03 4.58
CA ARG A 371 -4.55 14.69 3.29
C ARG A 371 -4.57 13.73 2.08
N ASN A 372 -4.32 12.44 2.27
CA ASN A 372 -4.18 11.47 1.18
C ASN A 372 -5.35 10.48 1.11
N ASN A 373 -5.79 10.19 -0.12
CA ASN A 373 -6.83 9.20 -0.38
C ASN A 373 -6.24 7.78 -0.46
N PHE A 374 -6.31 7.01 0.62
CA PHE A 374 -5.90 5.60 0.63
C PHE A 374 -6.94 4.72 -0.06
N ALA A 375 -6.49 3.63 -0.68
CA ALA A 375 -7.37 2.69 -1.37
C ALA A 375 -8.33 1.98 -0.39
N GLU A 376 -7.80 1.56 0.75
CA GLU A 376 -8.57 0.96 1.85
C GLU A 376 -8.56 1.93 3.04
N PRO A 377 -9.71 2.51 3.41
CA PRO A 377 -9.75 3.51 4.48
C PRO A 377 -9.71 2.83 5.86
N GLU A 378 -8.82 3.30 6.73
CA GLU A 378 -8.79 2.96 8.16
C GLU A 378 -9.28 4.14 9.01
N PRO A 379 -9.80 3.89 10.24
CA PRO A 379 -10.34 4.97 11.08
C PRO A 379 -9.34 6.12 11.27
N TYR A 380 -8.07 5.79 11.55
CA TYR A 380 -7.02 6.77 11.77
C TYR A 380 -6.55 7.49 10.50
N PHE A 381 -6.81 6.94 9.30
CA PHE A 381 -6.56 7.67 8.06
C PHE A 381 -7.52 8.85 7.91
N CYS A 382 -8.75 8.69 8.43
CA CYS A 382 -9.87 9.55 8.11
C CYS A 382 -10.25 10.54 9.22
N SER A 383 -9.51 10.58 10.32
CA SER A 383 -9.91 11.34 11.52
C SER A 383 -8.71 11.92 12.25
N LEU A 384 -8.68 13.26 12.37
CA LEU A 384 -7.62 13.99 13.07
C LEU A 384 -7.54 13.66 14.57
N ALA A 385 -8.63 13.19 15.17
CA ALA A 385 -8.64 12.77 16.57
C ALA A 385 -8.11 11.33 16.72
N GLU A 386 -8.61 10.42 15.88
CA GLU A 386 -8.22 9.00 15.96
C GLU A 386 -6.77 8.77 15.49
N ILE A 387 -6.22 9.62 14.62
CA ILE A 387 -4.82 9.52 14.23
C ILE A 387 -3.85 9.74 15.39
N THR A 388 -4.19 10.64 16.32
CA THR A 388 -3.41 10.86 17.55
C THR A 388 -3.48 9.65 18.47
N GLU A 389 -4.67 9.06 18.64
CA GLU A 389 -4.85 7.84 19.45
C GLU A 389 -4.06 6.65 18.86
N TYR A 390 -4.04 6.54 17.53
CA TYR A 390 -3.27 5.51 16.84
C TYR A 390 -1.77 5.75 17.00
N GLN A 391 -1.32 7.01 16.90
CA GLN A 391 0.08 7.41 17.10
C GLN A 391 0.61 6.95 18.46
N GLU A 392 -0.15 7.15 19.53
CA GLU A 392 0.24 6.71 20.87
C GLU A 392 0.45 5.19 20.95
N SER A 393 -0.46 4.44 20.32
CA SER A 393 -0.40 2.98 20.29
C SER A 393 0.82 2.50 19.49
N TYR A 394 1.06 3.12 18.33
CA TYR A 394 2.23 2.88 17.49
C TYR A 394 3.53 3.14 18.27
N GLN A 395 3.63 4.28 18.97
CA GLN A 395 4.81 4.63 19.77
C GLN A 395 5.06 3.61 20.88
N LYS A 396 4.01 3.17 21.60
CA LYS A 396 4.12 2.13 22.64
C LYS A 396 4.67 0.82 22.07
N VAL A 397 4.19 0.40 20.89
CA VAL A 397 4.67 -0.81 20.21
C VAL A 397 6.14 -0.67 19.80
N MET A 398 6.54 0.44 19.19
CA MET A 398 7.94 0.63 18.80
C MET A 398 8.87 0.76 20.00
N GLN A 399 8.43 1.43 21.08
CA GLN A 399 9.19 1.50 22.33
C GLN A 399 9.38 0.11 22.95
N HIS A 400 8.35 -0.73 22.93
CA HIS A 400 8.45 -2.10 23.39
C HIS A 400 9.52 -2.89 22.62
N TRP A 401 9.56 -2.80 21.30
CA TRP A 401 10.58 -3.48 20.49
C TRP A 401 11.99 -2.95 20.73
N ASN A 402 12.15 -1.62 20.78
CA ASN A 402 13.44 -1.01 21.05
C ASN A 402 13.99 -1.37 22.44
N ASN A 403 13.11 -1.60 23.43
CA ASN A 403 13.51 -2.06 24.76
C ASN A 403 13.84 -3.57 24.78
N LEU A 404 13.07 -4.38 24.05
CA LEU A 404 13.12 -5.83 24.14
C LEU A 404 14.25 -6.44 23.28
N ILE A 405 14.50 -5.88 22.09
CA ILE A 405 15.45 -6.38 21.09
C ILE A 405 16.16 -5.23 20.35
N PRO A 406 16.87 -4.34 21.08
CA PRO A 406 17.46 -3.10 20.54
C PRO A 406 18.41 -3.31 19.34
N GLU A 407 19.13 -4.42 19.30
CA GLU A 407 20.11 -4.71 18.22
C GLU A 407 19.45 -5.26 16.95
N PHE A 408 18.18 -5.69 17.02
CA PHE A 408 17.48 -6.26 15.88
C PHE A 408 16.84 -5.22 14.97
N VAL A 409 16.50 -4.05 15.52
CA VAL A 409 15.78 -2.98 14.83
C VAL A 409 16.71 -1.77 14.67
N TYR A 410 17.07 -1.45 13.44
CA TYR A 410 17.79 -0.22 13.11
C TYR A 410 16.81 0.93 12.90
N ASN A 411 16.97 2.02 13.65
CA ASN A 411 16.07 3.17 13.62
C ASN A 411 16.63 4.28 12.73
N VAL A 412 15.83 4.73 11.76
CA VAL A 412 16.12 5.84 10.85
C VAL A 412 15.13 6.97 11.10
N ARG A 413 15.61 8.21 11.16
CA ARG A 413 14.75 9.41 11.16
C ARG A 413 14.74 10.02 9.76
N TYR A 414 13.55 10.25 9.24
CA TYR A 414 13.35 10.80 7.90
C TYR A 414 14.04 12.14 7.71
N GLU A 415 13.95 13.03 8.71
CA GLU A 415 14.58 14.34 8.65
C GLU A 415 16.10 14.23 8.51
N GLU A 416 16.73 13.35 9.29
CA GLU A 416 18.17 13.09 9.24
C GLU A 416 18.58 12.46 7.90
N LEU A 417 17.77 11.52 7.39
CA LEU A 417 17.98 10.87 6.09
C LEU A 417 17.94 11.86 4.93
N VAL A 418 17.04 12.85 4.96
CA VAL A 418 16.89 13.85 3.88
C VAL A 418 17.93 14.96 4.01
N GLU A 419 18.25 15.40 5.23
CA GLU A 419 19.24 16.46 5.46
C GLU A 419 20.68 15.97 5.25
N ASN A 420 20.98 14.74 5.67
CA ASN A 420 22.33 14.17 5.66
C ASN A 420 22.36 12.73 5.11
N PRO A 421 21.91 12.50 3.85
CA PRO A 421 21.71 11.16 3.30
C PRO A 421 22.97 10.29 3.33
N GLN A 422 24.14 10.86 3.01
CA GLN A 422 25.40 10.10 3.01
C GLN A 422 25.70 9.50 4.39
N ILE A 423 25.65 10.31 5.44
CA ILE A 423 25.99 9.89 6.81
C ILE A 423 25.01 8.81 7.30
N GLU A 424 23.71 9.01 7.06
CA GLU A 424 22.70 8.05 7.51
C GLU A 424 22.75 6.73 6.72
N LEU A 425 23.03 6.80 5.41
CA LEU A 425 23.22 5.60 4.61
C LEU A 425 24.48 4.83 4.99
N GLU A 426 25.62 5.50 5.27
CA GLU A 426 26.84 4.82 5.74
C GLU A 426 26.58 3.99 7.01
N LYS A 427 25.92 4.58 8.00
CA LYS A 427 25.55 3.87 9.24
C LYS A 427 24.59 2.71 8.97
N LEU A 428 23.60 2.92 8.10
CA LEU A 428 22.63 1.87 7.75
C LEU A 428 23.29 0.71 7.00
N PHE A 429 24.17 0.98 6.04
CA PHE A 429 24.87 -0.06 5.29
C PHE A 429 25.84 -0.85 6.16
N ASN A 430 26.46 -0.20 7.17
CA ASN A 430 27.19 -0.90 8.22
C ASN A 430 26.27 -1.87 9.00
N PHE A 431 25.06 -1.44 9.41
CA PHE A 431 24.08 -2.35 10.03
C PHE A 431 23.67 -3.51 9.10
N LEU A 432 23.55 -3.25 7.79
CA LEU A 432 23.23 -4.28 6.79
C LEU A 432 24.38 -5.25 6.52
N ASN A 433 25.61 -4.91 6.93
CA ASN A 433 26.85 -5.59 6.54
C ASN A 433 27.04 -5.60 5.01
N LEU A 434 26.80 -4.47 4.35
CA LEU A 434 26.91 -4.28 2.91
C LEU A 434 27.72 -3.02 2.58
N GLU A 435 28.33 -2.97 1.41
CA GLU A 435 28.99 -1.76 0.91
C GLU A 435 27.95 -0.74 0.41
N LEU A 436 28.20 0.55 0.69
CA LEU A 436 27.39 1.64 0.17
C LEU A 436 27.83 1.97 -1.27
N HIS A 437 26.88 1.95 -2.20
CA HIS A 437 27.10 2.33 -3.61
C HIS A 437 26.64 3.77 -3.88
N ALA A 438 27.29 4.44 -4.84
CA ALA A 438 26.94 5.83 -5.20
C ALA A 438 25.50 5.96 -5.74
N GLU A 439 25.01 4.92 -6.41
CA GLU A 439 23.66 4.81 -6.97
C GLU A 439 22.55 4.79 -5.89
N CYS A 440 22.92 4.61 -4.62
CA CYS A 440 21.99 4.74 -3.49
C CYS A 440 21.59 6.20 -3.21
N MET A 441 22.37 7.17 -3.70
CA MET A 441 22.08 8.59 -3.56
C MET A 441 21.59 9.23 -4.86
N SER A 442 21.77 8.55 -6.00
CA SER A 442 21.33 9.04 -7.29
C SER A 442 19.96 8.50 -7.66
N PHE A 443 19.02 9.41 -7.92
CA PHE A 443 17.69 9.11 -8.45
C PHE A 443 17.57 9.44 -9.95
N GLU A 444 18.57 10.11 -10.52
CA GLU A 444 18.58 10.51 -11.92
C GLU A 444 18.76 9.28 -12.83
N GLY A 445 17.94 9.18 -13.88
CA GLY A 445 18.04 8.11 -14.89
C GLY A 445 17.59 6.72 -14.44
N SER A 446 17.17 6.54 -13.18
CA SER A 446 16.75 5.23 -12.70
C SER A 446 15.31 4.93 -13.15
N SER A 447 15.11 3.83 -13.89
CA SER A 447 13.80 3.29 -14.26
C SER A 447 13.10 2.59 -13.08
N ARG A 448 13.47 2.94 -11.84
CA ARG A 448 13.01 2.25 -10.63
C ARG A 448 11.53 2.57 -10.41
N TYR A 449 10.71 1.53 -10.38
CA TYR A 449 9.28 1.66 -10.15
C TYR A 449 9.01 2.24 -8.77
N ILE A 450 8.13 3.23 -8.72
CA ILE A 450 7.59 3.78 -7.48
C ILE A 450 6.08 3.85 -7.73
N GLY A 451 5.30 3.06 -6.99
CA GLY A 451 3.85 2.92 -7.16
C GLY A 451 3.06 3.45 -5.96
N THR A 452 3.58 4.46 -5.26
CA THR A 452 3.01 4.96 -4.01
C THR A 452 2.52 6.41 -4.13
N LEU A 453 1.71 6.87 -3.17
CA LEU A 453 1.31 8.29 -3.13
C LEU A 453 2.49 9.25 -2.86
N SER A 454 3.72 8.74 -2.62
CA SER A 454 4.94 9.52 -2.37
C SER A 454 5.77 9.81 -3.62
N ASP A 455 5.41 9.25 -4.78
CA ASP A 455 6.30 9.14 -5.94
C ASP A 455 6.69 10.48 -6.57
N ILE A 456 5.76 11.45 -6.59
CA ILE A 456 5.98 12.74 -7.26
C ILE A 456 7.04 13.57 -6.53
N GLN A 457 7.10 13.47 -5.20
CA GLN A 457 8.06 14.21 -4.38
C GLN A 457 9.48 13.62 -4.49
N LEU A 458 9.60 12.29 -4.55
CA LEU A 458 10.88 11.59 -4.71
C LEU A 458 11.59 11.95 -6.02
N ARG A 459 10.79 12.17 -7.08
CA ARG A 459 11.29 12.41 -8.44
C ARG A 459 11.73 13.85 -8.70
N GLN A 460 11.38 14.80 -7.82
CA GLN A 460 11.88 16.19 -7.89
C GLN A 460 13.27 16.36 -7.25
N GLY A 461 13.94 15.24 -6.93
CA GLY A 461 15.18 15.20 -6.16
C GLY A 461 14.91 15.33 -4.66
N LEU A 462 15.91 14.95 -3.85
CA LEU A 462 15.91 15.29 -2.43
C LEU A 462 15.90 16.82 -2.31
N GLN A 463 14.76 17.40 -1.93
CA GLN A 463 14.70 18.83 -1.70
C GLN A 463 15.68 19.18 -0.58
N SER A 464 16.58 20.13 -0.84
CA SER A 464 17.64 20.53 0.10
C SER A 464 17.12 21.17 1.40
N LYS A 465 15.80 21.38 1.53
CA LYS A 465 15.16 21.88 2.75
C LYS A 465 13.85 21.13 2.97
N PHE A 466 13.81 20.35 4.04
CA PHE A 466 12.58 19.77 4.57
C PHE A 466 11.60 20.90 4.95
N GLN A 467 10.40 20.86 4.39
CA GLN A 467 9.32 21.81 4.73
C GLN A 467 8.19 21.07 5.42
N ARG A 468 7.83 21.55 6.62
CA ARG A 468 6.71 21.03 7.40
C ARG A 468 5.39 21.36 6.71
N GLN A 469 4.77 20.35 6.11
CA GLN A 469 3.60 20.50 5.24
C GLN A 469 2.33 20.89 6.01
N TRP A 470 2.30 20.62 7.32
CA TRP A 470 1.19 20.96 8.20
C TRP A 470 1.17 22.44 8.61
N GLN A 471 2.30 23.16 8.54
CA GLN A 471 2.43 24.53 9.08
C GLN A 471 1.38 25.52 8.55
N PRO A 472 1.07 25.57 7.23
CA PRO A 472 0.02 26.45 6.71
C PRO A 472 -1.38 26.16 7.28
N TYR A 473 -1.57 24.96 7.84
CA TYR A 473 -2.82 24.47 8.39
C TYR A 473 -2.90 24.58 9.92
N LYS A 474 -1.85 25.10 10.59
CA LYS A 474 -1.74 25.13 12.06
C LYS A 474 -3.03 25.55 12.76
N GLN A 475 -3.63 26.66 12.33
CA GLN A 475 -4.86 27.19 12.95
C GLN A 475 -6.07 26.24 12.88
N TYR A 476 -6.16 25.42 11.84
CA TYR A 476 -7.24 24.46 11.65
C TYR A 476 -6.99 23.12 12.38
N LEU A 477 -5.72 22.84 12.67
CA LEU A 477 -5.28 21.60 13.33
C LEU A 477 -5.24 21.74 14.86
N LYS A 478 -5.05 22.95 15.40
CA LYS A 478 -5.07 23.25 16.85
C LYS A 478 -6.21 22.59 17.64
N PRO A 479 -7.47 22.55 17.15
CA PRO A 479 -8.56 21.90 17.90
C PRO A 479 -8.37 20.40 18.12
N TYR A 480 -7.54 19.74 17.32
CA TYR A 480 -7.33 18.29 17.33
C TYR A 480 -5.98 17.90 17.92
N TRP A 481 -4.96 18.77 17.79
CA TRP A 481 -3.59 18.52 18.24
C TRP A 481 -3.17 19.57 19.26
N PRO A 482 -3.36 19.29 20.58
CA PRO A 482 -3.12 20.26 21.65
C PRO A 482 -1.69 20.80 21.71
N GLU A 483 -0.71 20.03 21.25
CA GLU A 483 0.70 20.41 21.10
C GLU A 483 0.94 21.59 20.13
N LEU A 484 -0.05 21.96 19.32
CA LEU A 484 0.00 23.13 18.44
C LEU A 484 -0.48 24.43 19.08
N ALA A 485 -1.02 24.35 20.32
CA ALA A 485 -1.65 25.46 21.03
C ALA A 485 -0.75 26.69 21.13
#